data_AF-X1R4J8-F1
#
_entry.id   AF-X1R4J8-F1
#
_cell.length_a   1.000
_cell.length_b   1.000
_cell.length_c   1.000
_cell.angle_alpha   90.00
_cell.angle_beta   90.00
_cell.angle_gamma   90.00
#
_symmetry.space_group_name_H-M   'P 1'
#
loop_
_entity.id
_entity.type
_entity.pdbx_description
1 polymer ?
#
loop_
_entity_poly.entity_id
_entity_poly.type
_entity_poly.pdbx_seq_one_letter_code
_entity_poly.pdbx_strand_id
1 'polypeptide(L)'
;ATGNIGLGLVMGFGLKRGALASSIAYDSHNVIAVGTNDEDIFTAVKEIERLNGGLVVAAQGKVLASLALPIAGLLSNEPLEVVVAKLEKLE
;
A
#
# COMPACT_ATOMS: atom_id res chain seq x y z
N ALA A 1 13.30 -11.53 4.01
CA ALA A 1 12.52 -11.92 2.82
C ALA A 1 13.48 -12.44 1.74
N THR A 2 13.00 -13.27 0.81
CA THR A 2 13.82 -13.91 -0.23
C THR A 2 14.33 -12.96 -1.31
N GLY A 3 13.78 -11.73 -1.39
CA GLY A 3 14.14 -10.74 -2.41
C GLY A 3 13.50 -10.98 -3.78
N ASN A 4 12.73 -12.07 -3.92
CA ASN A 4 12.04 -12.39 -5.15
C ASN A 4 10.82 -11.49 -5.36
N ILE A 5 10.52 -11.17 -6.62
CA ILE A 5 9.36 -10.36 -7.02
C ILE A 5 8.51 -11.19 -7.99
N GLY A 6 7.22 -11.30 -7.72
CA GLY A 6 6.23 -11.79 -8.68
C GLY A 6 5.65 -10.62 -9.46
N LEU A 7 6.05 -10.47 -10.72
CA LEU A 7 5.53 -9.42 -11.61
C LEU A 7 4.52 -10.01 -12.59
N GLY A 8 3.37 -9.35 -12.73
CA GLY A 8 2.32 -9.75 -13.67
C GLY A 8 1.46 -8.57 -14.10
N LEU A 9 0.85 -8.69 -15.29
CA LEU A 9 -0.14 -7.74 -15.77
C LEU A 9 -1.54 -8.17 -15.29
N VAL A 10 -2.28 -7.22 -14.74
CA VAL A 10 -3.64 -7.43 -14.23
C VAL A 10 -4.61 -6.44 -14.87
N MET A 11 -5.90 -6.82 -14.94
CA MET A 11 -6.97 -5.98 -15.48
C MET A 11 -8.18 -5.99 -14.53
N GLY A 12 -9.07 -5.02 -14.68
CA GLY A 12 -10.32 -4.93 -13.89
C GLY A 12 -10.28 -3.97 -12.69
N PHE A 13 -9.12 -3.39 -12.37
CA PHE A 13 -8.97 -2.42 -11.27
C PHE A 13 -9.51 -1.01 -11.57
N GLY A 14 -9.72 -0.67 -12.85
CA GLY A 14 -10.20 0.66 -13.24
C GLY A 14 -9.22 1.82 -13.04
N LEU A 15 -8.01 1.59 -12.51
CA LEU A 15 -6.99 2.62 -12.34
C LEU A 15 -6.65 3.30 -13.67
N LYS A 16 -6.71 4.63 -13.70
CA LYS A 16 -6.29 5.46 -14.84
C LYS A 16 -4.93 6.13 -14.63
N ARG A 17 -4.50 6.26 -13.38
CA ARG A 17 -3.20 6.79 -12.94
C ARG A 17 -2.90 6.27 -11.54
N GLY A 18 -1.66 6.40 -11.09
CA GLY A 18 -1.28 6.08 -9.73
C GLY A 18 -1.01 4.59 -9.48
N ALA A 19 -0.86 4.28 -8.20
CA ALA A 19 -0.63 2.96 -7.66
C ALA A 19 -1.23 2.81 -6.26
N LEU A 20 -1.53 1.57 -5.90
CA LEU A 20 -1.95 1.12 -4.58
C LEU A 20 -0.91 0.14 -4.06
N ALA A 21 -0.58 0.20 -2.78
CA ALA A 21 0.24 -0.80 -2.12
C ALA A 21 -0.33 -1.21 -0.76
N SER A 22 -0.09 -2.46 -0.37
CA SER A 22 -0.59 -3.05 0.87
C SER A 22 0.40 -4.07 1.43
N SER A 23 0.54 -4.12 2.76
CA SER A 23 1.14 -5.27 3.47
C SER A 23 0.11 -6.30 3.95
N ILE A 24 -1.19 -5.98 3.83
CA ILE A 24 -2.29 -6.92 4.08
C ILE A 24 -2.52 -7.72 2.79
N ALA A 25 -1.87 -8.89 2.67
CA ALA A 25 -2.01 -9.80 1.54
C ALA A 25 -2.16 -11.25 2.02
N TYR A 26 -3.40 -11.72 2.18
CA TYR A 26 -3.67 -13.07 2.66
C TYR A 26 -3.10 -14.15 1.71
N ASP A 27 -2.38 -15.17 2.17
CA ASP A 27 -1.93 -15.49 3.55
C ASP A 27 -0.43 -15.22 3.79
N SER A 28 0.31 -14.78 2.76
CA SER A 28 1.78 -14.61 2.86
C SER A 28 2.21 -13.27 3.47
N HIS A 29 1.34 -12.25 3.43
CA HIS A 29 1.57 -10.90 3.93
C HIS A 29 2.87 -10.25 3.42
N ASN A 30 3.24 -10.59 2.18
CA ASN A 30 4.24 -9.84 1.44
C ASN A 30 3.67 -8.48 1.02
N VAL A 31 4.55 -7.50 0.77
CA VAL A 31 4.13 -6.25 0.13
C VAL A 31 3.61 -6.57 -1.27
N ILE A 32 2.38 -6.17 -1.55
CA ILE A 32 1.76 -6.22 -2.87
C ILE A 32 1.51 -4.79 -3.34
N ALA A 33 1.63 -4.58 -4.66
CA ALA A 33 1.30 -3.30 -5.27
C ALA A 33 0.71 -3.52 -6.66
N VAL A 34 -0.18 -2.60 -7.05
CA VAL A 34 -0.73 -2.51 -8.40
C VAL A 34 -0.69 -1.06 -8.84
N GLY A 35 -0.34 -0.78 -10.08
CA GLY A 35 -0.25 0.59 -10.57
C GLY A 35 -0.20 0.66 -12.08
N THR A 36 -0.22 1.89 -12.57
CA THR A 36 -0.22 2.20 -14.01
C THR A 36 1.16 2.50 -14.57
N ASN A 37 2.15 2.71 -13.70
CA ASN A 37 3.54 3.02 -14.03
C ASN A 37 4.45 2.66 -12.85
N ASP A 38 5.73 2.45 -13.13
CA ASP A 38 6.72 2.00 -12.13
C ASP A 38 7.03 3.08 -11.08
N GLU A 39 6.98 4.36 -11.44
CA GLU A 39 7.30 5.46 -10.52
C GLU A 39 6.31 5.52 -9.36
N ASP A 40 5.01 5.48 -9.65
CA ASP A 40 3.97 5.48 -8.63
C ASP A 40 3.97 4.19 -7.78
N ILE A 41 4.25 3.04 -8.41
CA ILE A 41 4.40 1.76 -7.69
C ILE A 41 5.58 1.86 -6.71
N PHE A 42 6.72 2.38 -7.17
CA PHE A 42 7.89 2.57 -6.35
C PHE A 42 7.62 3.52 -5.18
N THR A 43 6.97 4.67 -5.43
CA THR A 43 6.55 5.60 -4.36
C THR A 43 5.68 4.92 -3.33
N ALA A 44 4.66 4.14 -3.75
CA ALA A 44 3.77 3.45 -2.84
C ALA A 44 4.50 2.39 -1.99
N VAL A 45 5.37 1.58 -2.60
CA VAL A 45 6.15 0.54 -1.91
C VAL A 45 7.16 1.13 -0.93
N LYS A 46 7.86 2.20 -1.31
CA LYS A 46 8.79 2.91 -0.42
C LYS A 46 8.09 3.52 0.79
N GLU A 47 6.85 3.96 0.63
CA GLU A 47 6.05 4.45 1.74
C GLU A 47 5.59 3.30 2.66
N ILE A 48 5.20 2.14 2.12
CA ILE A 48 4.92 0.94 2.94
C ILE A 48 6.13 0.58 3.82
N GLU A 49 7.34 0.60 3.25
CA GLU A 49 8.59 0.39 4.01
C GLU A 49 8.75 1.44 5.13
N ARG A 50 8.58 2.73 4.82
CA ARG A 50 8.68 3.82 5.80
C ARG A 50 7.70 3.67 6.96
N LEU A 51 6.50 3.16 6.69
CA LEU A 51 5.44 2.95 7.67
C LEU A 51 5.59 1.65 8.49
N ASN A 52 6.54 0.78 8.12
CA ASN A 52 6.64 -0.60 8.62
C ASN A 52 5.37 -1.44 8.35
N GLY A 53 4.79 -1.24 7.17
CA GLY A 53 3.53 -1.88 6.76
C GLY A 53 2.33 -0.93 6.85
N GLY A 54 1.29 -1.25 6.09
CA GLY A 54 0.13 -0.40 5.94
C GLY A 54 -0.59 -0.53 4.61
N LEU A 55 -1.31 0.53 4.27
CA LEU A 55 -1.96 0.78 3.00
C LEU A 55 -1.47 2.12 2.46
N VAL A 56 -1.19 2.21 1.16
CA VAL A 56 -0.71 3.44 0.52
C VAL A 56 -1.39 3.64 -0.83
N VAL A 57 -1.82 4.87 -1.09
CA VAL A 57 -2.23 5.38 -2.40
C VAL A 57 -1.21 6.40 -2.86
N ALA A 58 -0.64 6.22 -4.05
CA ALA A 58 0.31 7.16 -4.66
C ALA A 58 -0.10 7.54 -6.08
N ALA A 59 0.20 8.77 -6.49
CA ALA A 59 0.10 9.21 -7.88
C ALA A 59 1.04 10.38 -8.16
N GLN A 60 1.58 10.44 -9.39
CA GLN A 60 2.51 11.48 -9.82
C GLN A 60 3.73 11.59 -8.89
N GLY A 61 4.28 10.45 -8.46
CA GLY A 61 5.44 10.37 -7.58
C GLY A 61 5.18 10.82 -6.13
N LYS A 62 3.92 11.01 -5.72
CA LYS A 62 3.53 11.50 -4.39
C LYS A 62 2.58 10.54 -3.69
N VAL A 63 2.74 10.42 -2.37
CA VAL A 63 1.77 9.75 -1.50
C VAL A 63 0.56 10.66 -1.34
N LEU A 64 -0.63 10.16 -1.70
CA LEU A 64 -1.89 10.90 -1.58
C LEU A 64 -2.59 10.59 -0.25
N ALA A 65 -2.55 9.34 0.17
CA ALA A 65 -3.10 8.87 1.44
C ALA A 65 -2.33 7.62 1.90
N SER A 66 -2.26 7.42 3.21
CA SER A 66 -1.66 6.22 3.79
C SER A 66 -2.25 5.90 5.17
N LEU A 67 -2.25 4.61 5.51
CA LEU A 67 -2.59 4.09 6.82
C LEU A 67 -1.43 3.22 7.30
N ALA A 68 -0.76 3.66 8.37
CA ALA A 68 0.31 2.89 9.00
C ALA A 68 -0.26 1.70 9.79
N LEU A 69 0.31 0.51 9.60
CA LEU A 69 -0.02 -0.71 10.35
C LEU A 69 1.27 -1.36 10.87
N PRO A 70 2.02 -0.67 11.75
CA PRO A 70 3.38 -1.05 12.10
C PRO A 70 3.50 -2.39 12.85
N ILE A 71 2.40 -2.90 13.42
CA ILE A 71 2.41 -4.18 14.13
C ILE A 71 2.21 -5.28 13.09
N ALA A 72 3.31 -5.97 12.77
CA ALA A 72 3.37 -7.06 11.79
C ALA A 72 2.89 -6.70 10.37
N GLY A 73 2.75 -5.40 10.05
CA GLY A 73 2.17 -4.96 8.79
C GLY A 73 0.64 -5.12 8.71
N LEU A 74 -0.03 -5.36 9.83
CA LEU A 74 -1.45 -5.73 9.89
C LEU A 74 -2.28 -4.88 10.85
N LEU A 75 -1.69 -4.47 11.98
CA LEU A 75 -2.41 -3.75 13.03
C LEU A 75 -1.76 -2.40 13.33
N SER A 76 -2.60 -1.47 13.79
CA SER A 76 -2.17 -0.19 14.33
C SER A 76 -2.24 -0.22 15.87
N ASN A 77 -1.37 0.55 16.51
CA ASN A 77 -1.43 0.85 17.94
C ASN A 77 -2.19 2.16 18.24
N GLU A 78 -2.76 2.80 17.23
CA GLU A 78 -3.58 4.01 17.38
C GLU A 78 -5.02 3.68 17.82
N PRO A 79 -5.75 4.66 18.40
CA PRO A 79 -7.18 4.50 18.69
C PRO A 79 -8.01 4.20 17.44
N LEU A 80 -9.10 3.44 17.61
CA LEU A 80 -9.99 3.00 16.54
C LEU A 80 -10.44 4.17 15.66
N GLU A 81 -10.88 5.27 16.27
CA GLU A 81 -11.43 6.42 15.56
C GLU A 81 -10.40 7.07 14.64
N VAL A 82 -9.11 7.05 15.04
CA VAL A 82 -8.01 7.57 14.23
C VAL A 82 -7.74 6.66 13.03
N VAL A 83 -7.73 5.35 13.26
CA VAL A 83 -7.52 4.36 12.20
C VAL A 83 -8.65 4.41 11.17
N VAL A 84 -9.90 4.47 11.62
CA VAL A 84 -11.09 4.60 10.76
C VAL A 84 -11.02 5.89 9.94
N ALA A 85 -10.75 7.04 10.56
CA ALA A 85 -10.66 8.31 9.84
C ALA A 85 -9.51 8.35 8.81
N LYS A 86 -8.44 7.56 9.00
CA LYS A 86 -7.37 7.39 8.01
C LYS A 86 -7.76 6.41 6.90
N LEU A 87 -8.49 5.34 7.23
CA LEU A 87 -9.00 4.38 6.26
C LEU A 87 -10.01 5.02 5.32
N GLU A 88 -10.93 5.84 5.82
CA GLU A 88 -11.92 6.58 5.02
C GLU A 88 -11.28 7.55 4.02
N LYS A 89 -10.03 7.99 4.25
CA LYS A 89 -9.28 8.82 3.29
C LYS A 89 -8.64 8.02 2.15
N LEU A 90 -8.56 6.69 2.28
CA LEU A 90 -8.01 5.79 1.27
C LEU A 90 -9.09 5.29 0.29
N GLU A 91 -10.36 5.32 0.69
CA GLU A 91 -11.54 4.95 -0.12
C GLU A 91 -11.98 6.08 -1.07
#